data_AF-A0A482Y8D4-F1
#
_entry.id   AF-A0A482Y8D4-F1
#
_cell.length_a   1.000
_cell.length_b   1.000
_cell.length_c   1.000
_cell.angle_alpha   90.00
_cell.angle_beta   90.00
_cell.angle_gamma   90.00
#
_symmetry.space_group_name_H-M   'P 1'
#
loop_
_entity.id
_entity.type
_entity.pdbx_description
1 polymer ?
#
loop_
_entity_poly.entity_id
_entity_poly.type
_entity_poly.pdbx_seq_one_letter_code
_entity_poly.pdbx_strand_id
1 'polypeptide(L)' 'MTNRVNEYLRKRPFLGTVFFLLMFVSGSIMWIAIMQPSRPLFSILSDGGVWFTIGLLAAPSGLVYFIVSKRTHSQT' A
#
# COMPACT_ATOMS: atom_id res chain seq x y z
N MET A 1 -5.89 -21.07 9.91
CA MET A 1 -4.43 -20.92 9.82
C MET A 1 -4.13 -19.44 9.60
N THR A 2 -3.78 -18.69 10.64
CA THR A 2 -3.30 -17.32 10.45
C THR A 2 -1.99 -17.36 9.69
N ASN A 3 -1.91 -16.58 8.61
CA ASN A 3 -0.70 -16.46 7.80
C ASN A 3 0.43 -15.94 8.70
N ARG A 4 1.54 -16.69 8.83
CA ARG A 4 2.69 -16.32 9.69
C ARG A 4 3.20 -14.90 9.40
N VAL A 5 3.09 -14.47 8.15
CA VAL A 5 3.44 -13.11 7.71
C VAL A 5 2.55 -12.06 8.38
N ASN A 6 1.24 -12.33 8.49
CA ASN A 6 0.30 -11.40 9.10
C ASN A 6 0.57 -11.22 10.61
N GLU A 7 0.86 -12.31 11.33
CA GLU A 7 1.24 -12.24 12.74
C GLU A 7 2.57 -11.49 12.94
N TYR A 8 3.54 -11.70 12.05
CA TYR A 8 4.81 -10.99 12.07
C TYR A 8 4.64 -9.48 11.84
N LEU A 9 3.84 -9.09 10.85
CA LEU A 9 3.56 -7.68 10.54
C LEU A 9 2.74 -6.99 11.63
N ARG A 10 1.82 -7.72 12.29
CA ARG A 10 1.02 -7.19 13.41
C ARG A 10 1.90 -6.76 14.59
N LYS A 11 3.00 -7.48 14.85
CA LYS A 11 3.98 -7.13 15.91
C LYS A 11 4.86 -5.93 15.55
N ARG A 12 4.82 -5.45 14.31
CA ARG A 12 5.69 -4.38 13.80
C ARG A 12 4.86 -3.40 12.98
N PRO A 13 4.14 -2.47 13.62
CA PRO A 13 3.19 -1.58 12.94
C PRO A 13 3.84 -0.76 11.82
N PHE A 14 5.11 -0.36 11.98
CA PHE A 14 5.86 0.30 10.92
C PHE A 14 6.07 -0.61 9.69
N LEU A 15 6.57 -1.84 9.90
CA LEU A 15 6.79 -2.80 8.81
C LEU A 15 5.47 -3.17 8.11
N GLY A 16 4.40 -3.36 8.89
CA GLY A 16 3.06 -3.61 8.36
C GLY A 16 2.56 -2.47 7.48
N THR A 17 2.79 -1.22 7.90
CA THR A 17 2.39 -0.04 7.13
C THR A 17 3.16 0.06 5.82
N VAL A 18 4.48 -0.15 5.86
CA VAL A 18 5.32 -0.15 4.64
C VAL A 18 4.87 -1.25 3.68
N PHE A 19 4.61 -2.45 4.19
CA PHE A 19 4.15 -3.57 3.37
C PHE A 19 2.77 -3.29 2.75
N PHE A 20 1.84 -2.73 3.53
CA PHE A 20 0.53 -2.31 3.04
C PHE A 20 0.65 -1.27 1.91
N LEU A 21 1.48 -0.25 2.08
CA LEU A 21 1.71 0.78 1.07
C LEU A 21 2.31 0.18 -0.22
N LEU A 22 3.27 -0.73 -0.10
CA LEU A 22 3.85 -1.42 -1.27
C LEU A 22 2.79 -2.22 -2.02
N MET A 23 1.96 -2.99 -1.31
CA MET A 23 0.86 -3.72 -1.93
C MET A 23 -0.13 -2.77 -2.61
N PHE A 24 -0.50 -1.68 -1.94
CA PHE A 24 -1.40 -0.66 -2.49
C PHE A 24 -0.85 -0.07 -3.80
N VAL A 25 0.41 0.39 -3.80
CA VAL A 25 1.07 0.96 -4.98
C VAL A 25 1.13 -0.06 -6.12
N SER A 26 1.57 -1.29 -5.84
CA SER A 26 1.63 -2.36 -6.86
C SER A 26 0.26 -2.69 -7.44
N GLY A 27 -0.78 -2.74 -6.59
CA GLY A 27 -2.15 -2.99 -6.99
C GLY A 27 -2.72 -1.86 -7.85
N SER A 28 -2.43 -0.60 -7.50
CA SER A 28 -2.83 0.57 -8.29
C SER A 28 -2.17 0.57 -9.67
N ILE A 29 -0.87 0.28 -9.76
CA ILE A 29 -0.16 0.21 -11.04
C ILE A 29 -0.73 -0.92 -11.90
N MET A 30 -0.94 -2.10 -11.32
CA MET A 30 -1.52 -3.24 -12.02
C MET A 30 -2.95 -2.95 -12.49
N TRP A 31 -3.75 -2.27 -11.66
CA TRP A 31 -5.09 -1.81 -12.02
C TRP A 31 -5.07 -0.86 -13.22
N ILE A 32 -4.17 0.12 -13.24
CA ILE A 32 -4.02 1.06 -14.36
C ILE A 32 -3.60 0.31 -15.63
N ALA A 33 -2.66 -0.65 -15.51
CA ALA A 33 -2.23 -1.46 -16.64
C ALA A 33 -3.37 -2.28 -17.26
N ILE A 34 -4.29 -2.80 -16.44
CA ILE A 34 -5.49 -3.51 -16.89
C ILE A 34 -6.48 -2.55 -17.57
N MET A 35 -6.69 -1.35 -17.00
CA MET A 35 -7.61 -0.35 -17.54
C MET A 35 -7.11 0.32 -18.83
N GLN A 36 -5.79 0.40 -19.00
CA GLN A 36 -5.14 1.04 -20.16
C GLN A 36 -4.11 0.08 -20.80
N PRO A 37 -4.56 -1.03 -21.41
CA PRO A 37 -3.65 -2.06 -21.92
C PRO A 37 -2.78 -1.58 -23.09
N SER A 38 -3.21 -0.53 -23.80
CA SER A 38 -2.43 0.13 -24.86
C SER A 38 -1.30 1.01 -24.33
N ARG A 39 -1.31 1.34 -23.04
CA ARG A 39 -0.30 2.20 -22.42
C ARG A 39 0.84 1.35 -21.84
N PRO A 40 2.09 1.53 -22.28
CA PRO A 40 3.21 0.75 -21.77
C PRO A 40 3.46 1.04 -20.29
N LEU A 41 3.83 0.01 -19.52
CA LEU A 41 4.10 0.10 -18.08
C LEU A 41 5.10 1.20 -17.72
N PHE A 42 6.14 1.38 -18.53
CA PHE A 42 7.15 2.42 -18.31
C PHE A 42 6.54 3.84 -18.36
N SER A 43 5.56 4.06 -19.25
CA SER A 43 4.85 5.34 -19.34
C SER A 43 4.00 5.62 -18.10
N ILE A 44 3.40 4.59 -17.51
CA ILE A 44 2.63 4.70 -16.26
C ILE A 44 3.57 5.03 -15.10
N LEU A 45 4.73 4.38 -15.04
CA LEU A 45 5.75 4.60 -14.00
C LEU A 45 6.45 5.96 -14.12
N SER A 46 6.49 6.56 -15.31
CA SER A 46 7.02 7.92 -15.50
C SER A 46 5.97 9.02 -15.34
N ASP A 47 4.69 8.67 -15.15
CA ASP A 47 3.60 9.63 -15.07
C ASP A 47 3.50 10.24 -13.66
N GLY A 48 3.90 11.50 -13.55
CA GLY A 48 3.81 12.25 -12.29
C GLY A 48 2.39 12.41 -11.76
N GLY A 49 1.38 12.46 -12.63
CA GLY A 49 -0.03 12.54 -12.22
C GLY A 49 -0.52 11.24 -11.61
N VAL A 50 -0.05 10.10 -12.12
CA VAL A 50 -0.29 8.77 -11.54
C VAL A 50 0.33 8.69 -10.14
N TRP A 51 1.60 9.07 -9.99
CA TRP A 51 2.26 9.07 -8.69
C TRP A 51 1.63 10.04 -7.70
N PHE A 52 1.20 11.22 -8.14
CA PHE A 52 0.47 12.16 -7.31
C PHE A 52 -0.84 11.56 -6.79
N THR A 53 -1.63 10.94 -7.68
CA THR A 53 -2.90 10.31 -7.31
C THR A 53 -2.70 9.14 -6.36
N ILE A 54 -1.71 8.27 -6.65
CA ILE A 54 -1.35 7.15 -5.77
C ILE A 54 -0.90 7.67 -4.42
N GLY A 55 -0.04 8.69 -4.37
CA GLY A 55 0.42 9.30 -3.12
C GLY A 55 -0.71 9.94 -2.31
N LEU A 56 -1.62 10.65 -2.98
CA LEU A 56 -2.79 11.30 -2.36
C LEU A 56 -3.70 10.28 -1.67
N LEU A 57 -3.85 9.08 -2.23
CA LEU A 57 -4.67 8.01 -1.65
C LEU A 57 -3.88 7.17 -0.64
N ALA A 58 -2.63 6.82 -0.96
CA ALA A 58 -1.80 5.94 -0.15
C ALA A 58 -1.38 6.60 1.17
N ALA A 59 -1.06 7.90 1.18
CA ALA A 59 -0.62 8.61 2.39
C ALA A 59 -1.67 8.59 3.53
N PRO A 60 -2.93 9.03 3.34
CA PRO A 60 -3.94 8.96 4.39
C PRO A 60 -4.28 7.52 4.76
N SER A 61 -4.39 6.59 3.80
CA SER A 61 -4.66 5.18 4.08
C SER A 61 -3.55 4.54 4.92
N GLY A 62 -2.28 4.82 4.60
CA GLY A 62 -1.12 4.35 5.36
C GLY A 62 -1.08 4.92 6.77
N LEU A 63 -1.40 6.22 6.94
CA LEU A 63 -1.45 6.86 8.26
C LEU A 63 -2.57 6.27 9.13
N VAL A 64 -3.76 6.04 8.57
CA VAL A 64 -4.86 5.36 9.27
C VAL A 64 -4.45 3.94 9.66
N TYR A 65 -3.87 3.17 8.74
CA TYR A 65 -3.38 1.83 9.01
C TYR A 65 -2.32 1.81 10.14
N PHE A 66 -1.39 2.76 10.11
CA PHE A 66 -0.36 2.90 11.14
C PHE A 66 -0.95 3.21 12.52
N ILE A 67 -1.92 4.13 12.60
CA ILE A 67 -2.59 4.47 13.87
C ILE A 67 -3.36 3.26 14.40
N VAL A 68 -4.12 2.58 13.54
CA VAL A 68 -4.91 1.40 13.92
C VAL A 68 -3.97 0.28 14.41
N SER A 69 -2.92 -0.03 13.65
CA SER A 69 -1.96 -1.08 14.02
C SER A 69 -1.23 -0.76 15.33
N LYS A 70 -0.86 0.51 15.59
CA LYS A 70 -0.32 0.93 16.89
C LYS A 70 -1.33 0.77 18.03
N ARG A 71 -2.59 1.17 17.84
CA ARG A 71 -3.62 1.02 18.88
C ARG A 71 -3.87 -0.44 19.21
N THR A 72 -3.96 -1.30 18.21
CA THR A 72 -4.12 -2.75 18.40
C THR A 72 -2.95 -3.37 19.16
N HIS A 73 -1.73 -2.85 18.96
CA HIS A 73 -0.54 -3.35 19.67
C HIS A 73 -0.45 -2.86 21.13
N SER A 74 -1.12 -1.75 21.48
CA SER A 74 -1.13 -1.22 22.86
C SER A 74 -2.16 -1.90 23.78
N GLN A 75 -3.08 -2.70 23.22
CA GLN A 75 -4.15 -3.38 23.95
C GLN A 75 -3.93 -4.89 24.13
N THR A 76 -2.85 -5.43 23.59
CA THR A 76 -2.40 -6.82 23.74
C THR A 76 -1.09 -6.87 24.51
#